data_AF-A0A7C3C4X7-F1
#
_entry.id   AF-A0A7C3C4X7-F1
#
_cell.length_a   1.000
_cell.length_b   1.000
_cell.length_c   1.000
_cell.angle_alpha   90.00
_cell.angle_beta   90.00
_cell.angle_gamma   90.00
#
_symmetry.space_group_name_H-M   'P 1'
#
loop_
_entity.id
_entity.type
_entity.pdbx_description
1 polymer ?
#
loop_
_entity_poly.entity_id
_entity_poly.type
_entity_poly.pdbx_seq_one_letter_code
_entity_poly.pdbx_strand_id
1 'polypeptide(L)'
;MADNKTDAIVTYINDMLARQEERIVVLTGRTEYARFSFELTGADFVRSRKIEGSTIDEIVDRCLKEILSVGLAEDITYAPAPLPDPEGDTEFKVTGCIHLPKEKKLAEDNVTPFICPIGNILSTVILENAGYEMGSIRNNEIHHEKNECILRGTLCRNVDEAIARMEKEV
;
A
#
# COMPACT_ATOMS: atom_id res chain seq x y z
N MET A 1 12.86 3.03 23.94
CA MET A 1 14.13 2.84 23.22
C MET A 1 14.01 1.51 22.50
N ALA A 2 13.87 1.52 21.17
CA ALA A 2 13.90 0.27 20.41
C ALA A 2 15.25 -0.43 20.65
N ASP A 3 15.23 -1.76 20.73
CA ASP A 3 16.45 -2.57 20.82
C ASP A 3 17.28 -2.33 19.54
N ASN A 4 18.54 -1.95 19.68
CA ASN A 4 19.50 -1.73 18.58
C ASN A 4 19.49 -2.91 17.58
N LYS A 5 19.21 -4.13 18.07
CA LYS A 5 19.05 -5.30 17.21
C LYS A 5 17.82 -5.24 16.31
N THR A 6 16.68 -4.76 16.81
CA THR A 6 15.45 -4.61 16.02
C THR A 6 15.64 -3.61 14.90
N ASP A 7 16.25 -2.46 15.19
CA ASP A 7 16.53 -1.42 14.19
C ASP A 7 17.46 -1.93 13.08
N ALA A 8 18.48 -2.72 13.45
CA ALA A 8 19.37 -3.36 12.48
C ALA A 8 18.63 -4.39 11.59
N ILE A 9 17.73 -5.19 12.16
CA ILE A 9 16.91 -6.15 11.40
C ILE A 9 15.98 -5.42 10.43
N VAL A 10 15.29 -4.37 10.90
CA VAL A 10 14.39 -3.55 10.06
C VAL A 10 15.16 -2.92 8.91
N THR A 11 16.34 -2.37 9.19
CA THR A 11 17.22 -1.79 8.15
C THR A 11 17.60 -2.86 7.12
N TYR A 12 18.04 -4.03 7.58
CA TYR A 12 18.44 -5.13 6.71
C TYR A 12 17.30 -5.62 5.80
N ILE A 13 16.09 -5.78 6.34
CA ILE A 13 14.92 -6.22 5.57
C ILE A 13 14.56 -5.16 4.50
N ASN A 14 14.57 -3.88 4.86
CA ASN A 14 14.28 -2.81 3.91
C ASN A 14 15.33 -2.72 2.80
N ASP A 15 16.60 -2.90 3.14
CA ASP A 15 17.68 -2.97 2.16
C ASP A 15 17.51 -4.13 1.18
N MET A 16 17.13 -5.31 1.69
CA MET A 16 16.82 -6.46 0.85
C MET A 16 15.63 -6.20 -0.08
N LEU A 17 14.54 -5.65 0.45
CA LEU A 17 13.33 -5.35 -0.32
C LEU A 17 13.63 -4.33 -1.42
N ALA A 18 14.35 -3.25 -1.12
CA ALA A 18 14.76 -2.26 -2.11
C ALA A 18 15.56 -2.88 -3.26
N ARG A 19 16.51 -3.79 -2.96
CA ARG A 19 17.31 -4.45 -4.01
C ARG A 19 16.53 -5.50 -4.80
N GLN A 20 15.56 -6.17 -4.19
CA GLN A 20 14.66 -7.03 -4.94
C GLN A 20 13.80 -6.21 -5.90
N GLU A 21 13.23 -5.11 -5.42
CA GLU A 21 12.38 -4.21 -6.18
C GLU A 21 13.12 -3.55 -7.35
N GLU A 22 14.34 -3.06 -7.13
CA GLU A 22 15.22 -2.57 -8.20
C GLU A 22 15.43 -3.62 -9.31
N ARG A 23 15.73 -4.87 -8.94
CA ARG A 23 15.94 -5.96 -9.90
C ARG A 23 14.65 -6.29 -10.65
N ILE A 24 13.53 -6.34 -9.95
CA ILE A 24 12.21 -6.55 -10.55
C ILE A 24 11.94 -5.49 -11.60
N VAL A 25 12.14 -4.21 -11.26
CA VAL A 25 11.92 -3.07 -12.15
C VAL A 25 12.78 -3.19 -13.41
N VAL A 26 14.04 -3.58 -13.26
CA VAL A 26 14.97 -3.81 -14.39
C VAL A 26 14.52 -5.00 -15.25
N LEU A 27 14.21 -6.15 -14.64
CA LEU A 27 13.87 -7.39 -15.36
C LEU A 27 12.54 -7.29 -16.11
N THR A 28 11.61 -6.50 -15.58
CA THR A 28 10.26 -6.39 -16.11
C THR A 28 10.08 -5.21 -17.06
N GLY A 29 11.15 -4.44 -17.29
CA GLY A 29 11.15 -3.29 -18.18
C GLY A 29 10.18 -2.19 -17.74
N ARG A 30 9.87 -2.09 -16.43
CA ARG A 30 8.87 -1.16 -15.90
C ARG A 30 7.47 -1.33 -16.50
N THR A 31 7.12 -2.53 -16.98
CA THR A 31 5.79 -2.78 -17.54
C THR A 31 4.71 -2.74 -16.45
N GLU A 32 3.55 -2.14 -16.75
CA GLU A 32 2.39 -2.16 -15.84
C GLU A 32 1.95 -3.60 -15.51
N TYR A 33 2.16 -4.56 -16.42
CA TYR A 33 1.87 -5.98 -16.15
C TYR A 33 2.68 -6.56 -14.99
N ALA A 34 3.95 -6.16 -14.87
CA ALA A 34 4.75 -6.57 -13.74
C ALA A 34 4.26 -5.98 -12.43
N ARG A 35 3.62 -4.81 -12.46
CA ARG A 35 3.03 -4.15 -11.28
C ARG A 35 1.98 -5.02 -10.61
N PHE A 36 1.04 -5.55 -11.40
CA PHE A 36 -0.01 -6.44 -10.91
C PHE A 36 0.53 -7.72 -10.26
N SER A 37 1.72 -8.17 -10.68
CA SER A 37 2.34 -9.38 -10.11
C SER A 37 2.80 -9.21 -8.66
N PHE A 38 2.96 -7.98 -8.17
CA PHE A 38 3.42 -7.70 -6.80
C PHE A 38 2.32 -7.19 -5.87
N GLU A 39 1.10 -6.95 -6.37
CA GLU A 39 -0.06 -6.52 -5.58
C GLU A 39 -0.46 -7.54 -4.51
N LEU A 40 -0.02 -8.80 -4.62
CA LEU A 40 -0.22 -9.84 -3.61
C LEU A 40 0.71 -9.72 -2.38
N THR A 41 1.71 -8.83 -2.41
CA THR A 41 2.64 -8.64 -1.28
C THR A 41 1.90 -7.99 -0.12
N GLY A 42 1.43 -8.78 0.84
CA GLY A 42 0.55 -8.33 1.93
C GLY A 42 -0.72 -9.17 2.08
N ALA A 43 -1.08 -9.96 1.07
CA ALA A 43 -2.30 -10.79 1.12
C ALA A 43 -2.27 -11.82 2.26
N ASP A 44 -1.11 -12.42 2.53
CA ASP A 44 -0.95 -13.36 3.64
C ASP A 44 -1.16 -12.69 5.00
N PHE A 45 -0.81 -11.40 5.14
CA PHE A 45 -1.13 -10.64 6.35
C PHE A 45 -2.65 -10.59 6.53
N VAL A 46 -3.38 -10.13 5.52
CA VAL A 46 -4.86 -10.04 5.56
C VAL A 46 -5.50 -11.40 5.90
N ARG A 47 -5.10 -12.45 5.19
CA ARG A 47 -5.65 -13.81 5.36
C ARG A 47 -5.35 -14.41 6.73
N SER A 48 -4.17 -14.11 7.29
CA SER A 48 -3.80 -14.58 8.64
C SER A 48 -4.61 -13.90 9.75
N ARG A 49 -5.06 -12.67 9.53
CA ARG A 49 -5.80 -11.85 10.51
C ARG A 49 -7.30 -12.05 10.49
N LYS A 50 -7.85 -12.66 9.42
CA LYS A 50 -9.30 -12.90 9.27
C LYS A 50 -10.10 -11.61 9.48
N ILE A 51 -9.67 -10.54 8.82
CA ILE A 51 -10.32 -9.24 8.93
C ILE A 51 -11.66 -9.32 8.21
N GLU A 52 -12.75 -9.13 8.95
CA GLU A 52 -14.13 -9.16 8.46
C GLU A 52 -14.88 -7.93 8.97
N GLY A 53 -15.95 -7.53 8.28
CA GLY A 53 -16.82 -6.43 8.70
C GLY A 53 -18.09 -6.36 7.84
N SER A 54 -19.07 -5.59 8.30
CA SER A 54 -20.35 -5.42 7.58
C SER A 54 -20.36 -4.21 6.65
N THR A 55 -19.42 -3.29 6.82
CA THR A 55 -19.22 -2.09 6.00
C THR A 55 -17.76 -1.91 5.63
N ILE A 56 -17.48 -1.12 4.59
CA ILE A 56 -16.10 -0.81 4.20
C ILE A 56 -15.33 -0.10 5.33
N ASP A 57 -15.97 0.84 6.03
CA ASP A 57 -15.35 1.56 7.13
C ASP A 57 -14.98 0.64 8.29
N GLU A 58 -15.83 -0.34 8.62
CA GLU A 58 -15.52 -1.36 9.63
C GLU A 58 -14.35 -2.25 9.21
N ILE A 59 -14.30 -2.67 7.94
CA ILE A 59 -13.23 -3.51 7.41
C ILE A 59 -11.91 -2.74 7.42
N VAL A 60 -11.91 -1.50 6.94
CA VAL A 60 -10.73 -0.63 6.92
C VAL A 60 -10.26 -0.35 8.35
N ASP A 61 -11.13 0.10 9.26
CA ASP A 61 -10.79 0.38 10.66
C ASP A 61 -10.16 -0.84 11.35
N ARG A 62 -10.72 -2.04 11.15
CA ARG A 62 -10.13 -3.29 11.68
C ARG A 62 -8.77 -3.60 11.07
N CYS A 63 -8.60 -3.40 9.76
CA CYS A 63 -7.32 -3.59 9.10
C CYS A 63 -6.26 -2.63 9.64
N LEU A 64 -6.59 -1.34 9.79
CA LEU A 64 -5.71 -0.33 10.36
C LEU A 64 -5.30 -0.70 11.80
N LYS A 65 -6.24 -1.16 12.63
CA LYS A 65 -5.95 -1.65 13.98
C LYS A 65 -4.96 -2.82 13.98
N GLU A 66 -5.10 -3.77 13.06
CA GLU A 66 -4.15 -4.89 12.95
C GLU A 66 -2.77 -4.42 12.48
N ILE A 67 -2.68 -3.51 11.51
CA ILE A 67 -1.41 -2.93 11.04
C ILE A 67 -0.67 -2.23 12.19
N LEU A 68 -1.40 -1.43 12.97
CA LEU A 68 -0.84 -0.70 14.12
C LEU A 68 -0.46 -1.65 15.26
N SER A 69 -1.27 -2.69 15.54
CA SER A 69 -1.02 -3.61 16.67
C SER A 69 0.27 -4.41 16.53
N VAL A 70 0.70 -4.69 15.28
CA VAL A 70 1.95 -5.40 15.00
C VAL A 70 3.14 -4.45 14.74
N GLY A 71 2.92 -3.13 14.84
CA GLY A 71 3.98 -2.14 14.66
C GLY A 71 4.47 -1.97 13.23
N LEU A 72 3.61 -2.20 12.22
CA LEU A 72 3.96 -1.92 10.82
C LEU A 72 3.90 -0.41 10.50
N ALA A 73 3.12 0.34 11.27
CA ALA A 73 3.06 1.81 11.27
C ALA A 73 2.82 2.31 12.70
N GLU A 74 3.14 3.58 12.98
CA GLU A 74 2.86 4.23 14.25
C GLU A 74 1.46 4.84 14.28
N ASP A 75 1.02 5.42 13.16
CA ASP A 75 -0.32 5.98 12.99
C ASP A 75 -0.76 5.89 11.53
N ILE A 76 -2.07 5.74 11.30
CA ILE A 76 -2.67 5.79 9.97
C ILE A 76 -4.00 6.54 10.06
N THR A 77 -4.11 7.62 9.30
CA THR A 77 -5.38 8.34 9.10
C THR A 77 -5.98 7.98 7.76
N TYR A 78 -7.30 7.81 7.74
CA TYR A 78 -8.07 7.35 6.59
C TYR A 78 -9.09 8.42 6.21
N ALA A 79 -9.08 8.79 4.93
CA ALA A 79 -10.09 9.65 4.32
C ALA A 79 -10.72 8.91 3.13
N PRO A 80 -11.96 8.38 3.27
CA PRO A 80 -12.65 7.77 2.15
C PRO A 80 -12.90 8.79 1.03
N ALA A 81 -12.85 8.33 -0.21
CA ALA A 81 -13.31 9.13 -1.34
C ALA A 81 -14.78 9.56 -1.12
N PRO A 82 -15.14 10.83 -1.35
CA PRO A 82 -16.52 11.28 -1.20
C PRO A 82 -17.45 10.56 -2.18
N LEU A 83 -18.49 9.89 -1.68
CA LEU A 83 -19.57 9.35 -2.51
C LEU A 83 -20.55 10.48 -2.90
N PRO A 84 -21.13 10.48 -4.12
CA PRO A 84 -21.00 9.50 -5.20
C PRO A 84 -19.86 9.85 -6.18
N ASP A 85 -18.92 10.72 -5.78
CA ASP A 85 -18.01 11.37 -6.70
C ASP A 85 -16.99 10.35 -7.27
N PRO A 86 -17.07 10.03 -8.57
CA PRO A 86 -16.21 9.03 -9.19
C PRO A 86 -14.80 9.56 -9.46
N GLU A 87 -14.39 10.68 -8.86
CA GLU A 87 -13.10 11.34 -9.06
C GLU A 87 -12.26 11.46 -7.77
N GLY A 88 -12.80 11.05 -6.62
CA GLY A 88 -12.04 11.03 -5.36
C GLY A 88 -11.18 9.77 -5.22
N ASP A 89 -9.89 9.94 -4.95
CA ASP A 89 -9.05 8.85 -4.46
C ASP A 89 -9.31 8.62 -2.97
N THR A 90 -9.30 7.35 -2.57
CA THR A 90 -9.24 6.99 -1.16
C THR A 90 -7.84 7.29 -0.66
N GLU A 91 -7.71 8.13 0.38
CA GLU A 91 -6.42 8.56 0.90
C GLU A 91 -6.14 7.93 2.27
N PHE A 92 -4.90 7.47 2.44
CA PHE A 92 -4.35 7.05 3.72
C PHE A 92 -3.05 7.81 3.97
N LYS A 93 -3.00 8.57 5.07
CA LYS A 93 -1.75 9.13 5.54
C LYS A 93 -1.17 8.21 6.60
N VAL A 94 0.03 7.69 6.34
CA VAL A 94 0.73 6.72 7.18
C VAL A 94 1.95 7.40 7.79
N THR A 95 2.07 7.33 9.11
CA THR A 95 3.23 7.84 9.88
C THR A 95 3.97 6.67 10.52
N GLY A 96 5.29 6.73 10.52
CA GLY A 96 6.10 5.71 11.19
C GLY A 96 6.07 4.35 10.51
N CYS A 97 5.82 4.29 9.20
CA CYS A 97 5.82 3.03 8.46
C CYS A 97 7.19 2.37 8.49
N ILE A 98 7.23 1.09 8.87
CA ILE A 98 8.45 0.29 8.94
C ILE A 98 9.16 0.14 7.58
N HIS A 99 8.45 0.43 6.48
CA HIS A 99 8.94 0.34 5.12
C HIS A 99 9.42 1.68 4.51
N LEU A 100 9.29 2.81 5.22
CA LEU A 100 9.83 4.09 4.74
C LEU A 100 11.35 4.08 4.46
N PRO A 101 12.19 3.36 5.23
CA PRO A 101 13.60 3.23 4.90
C PRO A 101 13.86 2.61 3.52
N LYS A 102 13.02 1.65 3.07
CA LYS A 102 13.10 1.08 1.71
C LYS A 102 12.88 2.17 0.67
N GLU A 103 11.83 2.97 0.84
CA GLU A 103 11.50 4.02 -0.13
C GLU A 103 12.59 5.09 -0.20
N LYS A 104 13.20 5.42 0.94
CA LYS A 104 14.33 6.33 0.98
C LYS A 104 15.51 5.79 0.19
N LYS A 105 15.85 4.51 0.37
CA LYS A 105 16.94 3.86 -0.35
C LYS A 105 16.69 3.85 -1.86
N LEU A 106 15.47 3.48 -2.29
CA LEU A 106 15.08 3.48 -3.69
C LEU A 106 15.22 4.89 -4.31
N ALA A 107 14.80 5.93 -3.59
CA ALA A 107 14.97 7.32 -4.04
C ALA A 107 16.47 7.70 -4.18
N GLU A 108 17.31 7.34 -3.21
CA GLU A 108 18.77 7.55 -3.28
C GLU A 108 19.41 6.84 -4.49
N ASP A 109 18.87 5.68 -4.88
CA ASP A 109 19.29 4.90 -6.04
C ASP A 109 18.65 5.34 -7.36
N ASN A 110 17.78 6.37 -7.37
CA ASN A 110 16.98 6.81 -8.52
C ASN A 110 16.04 5.72 -9.09
N VAL A 111 15.50 4.88 -8.21
CA VAL A 111 14.51 3.85 -8.52
C VAL A 111 13.14 4.32 -8.04
N THR A 112 12.15 4.29 -8.92
CA THR A 112 10.76 4.60 -8.55
C THR A 112 10.17 3.44 -7.72
N PRO A 113 9.59 3.72 -6.54
CA PRO A 113 8.84 2.73 -5.79
C PRO A 113 7.70 2.11 -6.61
N PHE A 114 7.54 0.82 -6.43
CA PHE A 114 6.66 -0.07 -7.18
C PHE A 114 5.89 -1.01 -6.24
N ILE A 115 6.46 -1.37 -5.08
CA ILE A 115 5.86 -2.26 -4.09
C ILE A 115 5.64 -1.49 -2.79
N CYS A 116 4.37 -1.29 -2.43
CA CYS A 116 3.97 -0.73 -1.13
C CYS A 116 3.25 -1.81 -0.30
N PRO A 117 3.90 -2.45 0.70
CA PRO A 117 3.26 -3.49 1.49
C PRO A 117 1.98 -3.02 2.21
N ILE A 118 1.97 -1.80 2.77
CA ILE A 118 0.78 -1.25 3.43
C ILE A 118 -0.35 -1.02 2.43
N GLY A 119 -0.05 -0.38 1.28
CA GLY A 119 -1.03 -0.17 0.22
C GLY A 119 -1.61 -1.47 -0.32
N ASN A 120 -0.78 -2.50 -0.47
CA ASN A 120 -1.21 -3.83 -0.91
C ASN A 120 -2.08 -4.54 0.14
N ILE A 121 -1.75 -4.45 1.44
CA ILE A 121 -2.59 -4.96 2.53
C ILE A 121 -3.98 -4.30 2.47
N LEU A 122 -4.02 -2.97 2.37
CA LEU A 122 -5.27 -2.20 2.29
C LEU A 122 -6.07 -2.55 1.03
N SER A 123 -5.41 -2.66 -0.12
CA SER A 123 -6.07 -3.06 -1.37
C SER A 123 -6.64 -4.47 -1.24
N THR A 124 -5.86 -5.41 -0.72
CA THR A 124 -6.29 -6.81 -0.57
C THR A 124 -7.49 -6.93 0.37
N VAL A 125 -7.47 -6.28 1.52
CA VAL A 125 -8.58 -6.40 2.48
C VAL A 125 -9.88 -5.84 1.90
N ILE A 126 -9.80 -4.76 1.13
CA ILE A 126 -10.95 -4.13 0.47
C ILE A 126 -11.48 -5.04 -0.66
N LEU A 127 -10.60 -5.59 -1.49
CA LEU A 127 -11.00 -6.46 -2.59
C LEU A 127 -11.58 -7.79 -2.09
N GLU A 128 -10.93 -8.44 -1.11
CA GLU A 128 -11.38 -9.75 -0.61
C GLU A 128 -12.63 -9.66 0.27
N ASN A 129 -12.86 -8.55 0.99
CA ASN A 129 -13.90 -8.49 2.04
C ASN A 129 -14.97 -7.40 1.83
N ALA A 130 -14.73 -6.37 1.01
CA ALA A 130 -15.67 -5.25 0.84
C ALA A 130 -16.46 -5.29 -0.49
N GLY A 131 -16.32 -6.36 -1.28
CA GLY A 131 -17.08 -6.57 -2.52
C GLY A 131 -16.65 -5.67 -3.69
N TYR A 132 -15.36 -5.27 -3.71
CA TYR A 132 -14.76 -4.55 -4.83
C TYR A 132 -14.05 -5.55 -5.76
N GLU A 133 -14.20 -5.37 -7.07
CA GLU A 133 -13.60 -6.26 -8.07
C GLU A 133 -12.21 -5.81 -8.52
N MET A 134 -11.91 -4.51 -8.43
CA MET A 134 -10.64 -3.95 -8.85
C MET A 134 -10.25 -2.74 -8.00
N GLY A 135 -8.96 -2.63 -7.69
CA GLY A 135 -8.47 -1.46 -6.95
C GLY A 135 -7.00 -1.58 -6.62
N SER A 136 -6.34 -0.44 -6.47
CA SER A 136 -4.91 -0.38 -6.14
C SER A 136 -4.65 0.86 -5.31
N ILE A 137 -4.03 0.68 -4.15
CA ILE A 137 -3.59 1.74 -3.24
C ILE A 137 -2.07 1.80 -3.28
N ARG A 138 -1.53 2.97 -3.64
CA ARG A 138 -0.14 3.17 -4.02
C ARG A 138 0.49 4.27 -3.16
N ASN A 139 1.81 4.24 -3.00
CA ASN A 139 2.54 5.40 -2.47
C ASN A 139 2.51 6.52 -3.53
N ASN A 140 1.84 7.63 -3.22
CA ASN A 140 1.77 8.77 -4.12
C ASN A 140 2.73 9.88 -3.69
N GLU A 141 2.89 10.07 -2.37
CA GLU A 141 3.80 11.06 -1.80
C GLU A 141 4.58 10.47 -0.63
N ILE A 142 5.87 10.77 -0.55
CA ILE A 142 6.76 10.25 0.49
C ILE A 142 7.53 11.43 1.09
N HIS A 143 7.37 11.64 2.40
CA HIS A 143 7.97 12.72 3.17
C HIS A 143 8.97 12.14 4.18
N HIS A 144 10.19 11.86 3.72
CA HIS A 144 11.22 11.20 4.53
C HIS A 144 11.57 11.98 5.80
N GLU A 145 11.55 13.31 5.73
CA GLU A 145 11.86 14.22 6.84
C GLU A 145 10.79 14.20 7.94
N LYS A 146 9.55 13.87 7.60
CA LYS A 146 8.44 13.73 8.56
C LYS A 146 8.20 12.29 8.98
N ASN A 147 8.88 11.33 8.34
CA ASN A 147 8.60 9.90 8.48
C ASN A 147 7.14 9.57 8.11
N GLU A 148 6.64 10.18 7.03
CA GLU A 148 5.25 10.04 6.57
C GLU A 148 5.21 9.62 5.09
N CYS A 149 4.17 8.88 4.71
CA CYS A 149 3.77 8.73 3.30
C CYS A 149 2.25 8.90 3.13
N ILE A 150 1.86 9.35 1.94
CA ILE A 150 0.47 9.46 1.52
C ILE A 150 0.22 8.36 0.50
N LEU A 151 -0.70 7.46 0.85
CA LEU A 151 -1.22 6.45 -0.04
C LEU A 151 -2.50 6.94 -0.68
N ARG A 152 -2.60 6.84 -1.99
CA ARG A 152 -3.88 7.05 -2.69
C ARG A 152 -4.22 5.83 -3.51
N GLY A 153 -5.51 5.57 -3.61
CA GLY A 153 -5.96 4.45 -4.42
C GLY A 153 -7.33 4.65 -5.00
N THR A 154 -7.46 4.08 -6.18
CA THR A 154 -8.72 3.95 -6.90
C THR A 154 -9.31 2.58 -6.57
N LEU A 155 -10.60 2.57 -6.22
CA LEU A 155 -11.36 1.37 -5.92
C LEU A 155 -12.60 1.36 -6.84
N CYS A 156 -12.84 0.24 -7.51
CA CYS A 156 -13.95 0.04 -8.44
C CYS A 156 -14.77 -1.20 -8.02
N ARG A 157 -16.10 -1.06 -8.00
CA ARG A 157 -16.98 -2.17 -7.59
C ARG A 157 -17.13 -3.20 -8.68
N ASN A 158 -16.99 -2.80 -9.93
CA ASN A 158 -16.93 -3.71 -11.07
C ASN A 158 -15.80 -3.33 -12.05
N VAL A 159 -15.39 -4.29 -12.87
CA VAL A 159 -14.33 -4.10 -13.88
C VAL A 159 -14.71 -3.07 -14.95
N ASP A 160 -15.99 -2.97 -15.31
CA ASP A 160 -16.47 -2.02 -16.34
C ASP A 160 -16.26 -0.55 -15.90
N GLU A 161 -16.51 -0.24 -14.62
CA GLU A 161 -16.21 1.06 -13.99
C GLU A 161 -14.72 1.38 -14.05
N ALA A 162 -13.87 0.38 -13.86
CA ALA A 162 -12.42 0.55 -13.94
C ALA A 162 -11.95 0.85 -15.37
N ILE A 163 -12.44 0.10 -16.36
CA ILE A 163 -12.12 0.33 -17.78
C ILE A 163 -12.56 1.74 -18.21
N ALA A 164 -13.80 2.14 -17.86
CA ALA A 164 -14.33 3.44 -18.21
C ALA A 164 -13.54 4.62 -17.57
N ARG A 165 -12.88 4.40 -16.43
CA ARG A 165 -11.97 5.38 -15.82
C ARG A 165 -10.64 5.45 -16.55
N MET A 166 -10.03 4.30 -16.85
CA MET A 166 -8.76 4.23 -17.57
C MET A 166 -8.84 4.88 -18.96
N GLU A 167 -9.99 4.77 -19.64
CA GLU A 167 -10.24 5.40 -20.94
C GLU A 167 -10.35 6.93 -20.89
N LYS A 168 -10.62 7.53 -19.71
CA LYS A 168 -10.72 8.99 -19.54
C LYS A 168 -9.38 9.68 -19.25
N GLU A 169 -8.38 8.91 -18.83
CA GLU A 169 -7.06 9.43 -18.44
C GLU A 169 -6.02 9.35 -19.60
N VAL A 170 -6.42 8.81 -20.76
CA VAL A 170 -5.61 8.71 -22.00
C VAL A 170 -6.00 9.80 -22.99
#